data_AF-J9TAW8-F1
#
_entry.id   AF-J9TAW8-F1
#
_cell.length_a   1.000
_cell.length_b   1.000
_cell.length_c   1.000
_cell.angle_alpha   90.00
_cell.angle_beta   90.00
_cell.angle_gamma   90.00
#
_symmetry.space_group_name_H-M   'P 1'
#
loop_
_entity.id
_entity.type
_entity.pdbx_description
1 polymer ?
#
loop_
_entity_poly.entity_id
_entity_poly.type
_entity_poly.pdbx_seq_one_letter_code
_entity_poly.pdbx_strand_id
1 'polypeptide(L)'
;MPYGTRYPTLAFHTGGIGESDDGMPPQPFETFCYDSALLQAKIENFNIVPYTSVLPKELFGNIVPVDQCIKFFKHGAVLEVIMAGRGASTSDGTHAIATGVGICWGQDKNGELIGGWAAEYVEFFPTWINDEIAESHAKMWLKKSLQHELDLRSVVKHSEFQYFHNYINIKQKYGFSLTALGFLNFENADPATIK
;
A
#
# COMPACT_ATOMS: atom_id res chain seq x y z
N MET A 1 -15.83 7.49 29.27
CA MET A 1 -14.87 8.59 29.04
C MET A 1 -14.78 8.82 27.53
N PRO A 2 -14.64 10.07 27.04
CA PRO A 2 -14.44 10.30 25.61
C PRO A 2 -13.11 9.67 25.15
N TYR A 3 -13.08 9.19 23.92
CA TYR A 3 -11.87 8.69 23.25
C TYR A 3 -11.45 9.70 22.18
N GLY A 4 -10.15 9.95 22.02
CA GLY A 4 -9.64 10.70 20.88
C GLY A 4 -9.63 9.86 19.60
N THR A 5 -9.11 10.45 18.53
CA THR A 5 -9.00 9.78 17.23
C THR A 5 -8.09 8.56 17.33
N ARG A 6 -8.47 7.47 16.66
CA ARG A 6 -7.64 6.27 16.63
C ARG A 6 -6.45 6.42 15.68
N TYR A 7 -5.35 5.74 15.99
CA TYR A 7 -4.17 5.63 15.12
C TYR A 7 -3.65 4.19 15.11
N PRO A 8 -3.11 3.71 13.98
CA PRO A 8 -2.61 2.34 13.88
C PRO A 8 -1.33 2.15 14.69
N THR A 9 -1.17 0.98 15.30
CA THR A 9 0.04 0.61 16.07
C THR A 9 0.73 -0.63 15.56
N LEU A 10 0.07 -1.44 14.71
CA LEU A 10 0.67 -2.57 13.99
C LEU A 10 0.17 -2.55 12.54
N ALA A 11 1.09 -2.69 11.60
CA ALA A 11 0.77 -2.86 10.19
C ALA A 11 1.42 -4.12 9.63
N PHE A 12 0.91 -4.60 8.50
CA PHE A 12 1.59 -5.58 7.68
C PHE A 12 1.69 -5.13 6.23
N HIS A 13 2.73 -5.57 5.51
CA HIS A 13 2.84 -5.38 4.07
C HIS A 13 2.41 -6.63 3.33
N THR A 14 1.72 -6.44 2.20
CA THR A 14 1.27 -7.52 1.31
C THR A 14 1.23 -7.04 -0.14
N GLY A 15 1.14 -7.98 -1.07
CA GLY A 15 0.96 -7.72 -2.48
C GLY A 15 0.30 -8.90 -3.15
N GLY A 16 -0.46 -8.64 -4.21
CA GLY A 16 -1.08 -9.70 -4.98
C GLY A 16 -1.34 -9.28 -6.42
N ILE A 17 -1.44 -10.28 -7.28
CA ILE A 17 -1.72 -10.17 -8.70
C ILE A 17 -2.87 -11.10 -9.09
N GLY A 18 -3.62 -10.71 -10.10
CA GLY A 18 -4.66 -11.54 -10.68
C GLY A 18 -4.80 -11.27 -12.17
N GLU A 19 -5.15 -12.29 -12.94
CA GLU A 19 -5.47 -12.16 -14.35
C GLU A 19 -6.66 -13.05 -14.72
N SER A 20 -7.42 -12.62 -15.71
CA SER A 20 -8.60 -13.35 -16.19
C SER A 20 -8.86 -13.03 -17.67
N ASP A 21 -9.40 -14.01 -18.39
CA ASP A 21 -10.02 -13.82 -19.71
C ASP A 21 -11.48 -13.34 -19.62
N ASP A 22 -12.07 -13.43 -18.42
CA ASP A 22 -13.42 -13.00 -18.08
C ASP A 22 -13.38 -11.63 -17.39
N GLY A 23 -14.41 -10.83 -17.63
CA GLY A 23 -14.53 -9.49 -17.07
C GLY A 23 -15.88 -8.86 -17.38
N MET A 24 -16.39 -8.06 -16.45
CA MET A 24 -17.68 -7.37 -16.59
C MET A 24 -17.48 -5.87 -16.85
N PRO A 25 -18.03 -5.32 -17.95
CA PRO A 25 -18.05 -3.88 -18.17
C PRO A 25 -18.76 -3.11 -17.02
N PRO A 26 -18.39 -1.86 -16.72
CA PRO A 26 -17.39 -1.05 -17.43
C PRO A 26 -15.94 -1.27 -16.98
N GLN A 27 -15.71 -2.00 -15.89
CA GLN A 27 -14.39 -2.21 -15.29
C GLN A 27 -14.08 -3.72 -15.20
N PRO A 28 -13.71 -4.36 -16.32
CA PRO A 28 -13.66 -5.83 -16.42
C PRO A 28 -12.66 -6.48 -15.46
N PHE A 29 -11.62 -5.76 -15.05
CA PHE A 29 -10.59 -6.22 -14.12
C PHE A 29 -11.01 -6.19 -12.64
N GLU A 30 -12.10 -5.50 -12.28
CA GLU A 30 -12.54 -5.37 -10.87
C GLU A 30 -13.30 -6.60 -10.35
N THR A 31 -13.87 -7.42 -11.23
CA THR A 31 -14.75 -8.54 -10.79
C THR A 31 -13.98 -9.84 -10.52
N PHE A 32 -12.94 -10.14 -11.30
CA PHE A 32 -12.20 -11.42 -11.21
C PHE A 32 -10.73 -11.22 -10.87
N CYS A 33 -10.05 -10.33 -11.60
CA CYS A 33 -8.62 -10.09 -11.40
C CYS A 33 -8.36 -9.47 -10.03
N TYR A 34 -9.21 -8.53 -9.60
CA TYR A 34 -9.07 -7.91 -8.28
C TYR A 34 -9.23 -8.92 -7.14
N ASP A 35 -10.27 -9.77 -7.16
CA ASP A 35 -10.48 -10.80 -6.13
C ASP A 35 -9.31 -11.80 -6.07
N SER A 36 -8.79 -12.20 -7.24
CA SER A 36 -7.59 -13.06 -7.32
C SER A 36 -6.35 -12.37 -6.73
N ALA A 37 -6.17 -11.08 -6.98
CA ALA A 37 -5.11 -10.29 -6.39
C ALA A 37 -5.26 -10.17 -4.87
N LEU A 38 -6.49 -9.97 -4.37
CA LEU A 38 -6.76 -9.95 -2.93
C LEU A 38 -6.48 -11.30 -2.27
N LEU A 39 -6.82 -12.40 -2.93
CA LEU A 39 -6.58 -13.76 -2.45
C LEU A 39 -5.08 -14.04 -2.32
N GLN A 40 -4.28 -13.67 -3.32
CA GLN A 40 -2.83 -13.82 -3.24
C GLN A 40 -2.24 -12.93 -2.15
N ALA A 41 -2.77 -11.72 -1.98
CA ALA A 41 -2.41 -10.79 -0.92
C ALA A 41 -2.94 -11.20 0.47
N LYS A 42 -3.75 -12.26 0.55
CA LYS A 42 -4.34 -12.83 1.78
C LYS A 42 -5.28 -11.86 2.51
N ILE A 43 -5.91 -10.96 1.77
CA ILE A 43 -6.82 -9.93 2.29
C ILE A 43 -8.20 -9.95 1.62
N GLU A 44 -8.52 -11.02 0.87
CA GLU A 44 -9.79 -11.24 0.18
C GLU A 44 -11.01 -11.22 1.09
N ASN A 45 -10.81 -11.57 2.36
CA ASN A 45 -11.88 -11.69 3.33
C ASN A 45 -12.07 -10.44 4.21
N PHE A 46 -11.47 -9.30 3.84
CA PHE A 46 -11.68 -8.01 4.51
C PHE A 46 -12.55 -7.05 3.70
N ASN A 47 -13.18 -6.11 4.39
CA ASN A 47 -13.72 -4.89 3.81
C ASN A 47 -12.62 -3.82 3.78
N ILE A 48 -12.07 -3.51 2.60
CA ILE A 48 -10.90 -2.63 2.46
C ILE A 48 -11.29 -1.15 2.50
N VAL A 49 -10.59 -0.35 3.31
CA VAL A 49 -10.81 1.10 3.44
C VAL A 49 -9.48 1.85 3.24
N PRO A 50 -9.28 2.55 2.11
CA PRO A 50 -8.05 3.29 1.85
C PRO A 50 -7.87 4.52 2.75
N TYR A 51 -6.63 4.77 3.17
CA TYR A 51 -6.17 5.94 3.93
C TYR A 51 -5.29 6.85 3.07
N THR A 52 -5.16 8.12 3.49
CA THR A 52 -4.42 9.17 2.78
C THR A 52 -2.92 9.21 3.07
N SER A 53 -2.31 8.09 3.50
CA SER A 53 -0.85 7.93 3.59
C SER A 53 -0.09 8.69 4.70
N VAL A 54 -0.66 8.80 5.91
CA VAL A 54 0.03 9.34 7.11
C VAL A 54 0.23 8.23 8.15
N LEU A 55 1.44 8.14 8.73
CA LEU A 55 1.82 7.09 9.67
C LEU A 55 2.20 7.68 11.05
N PRO A 56 1.60 7.18 12.15
CA PRO A 56 2.02 7.53 13.50
C PRO A 56 3.40 6.91 13.82
N LYS A 57 4.14 7.52 14.77
CA LYS A 57 5.49 7.06 15.13
C LYS A 57 5.51 5.66 15.73
N GLU A 58 4.40 5.24 16.33
CA GLU A 58 4.18 3.92 16.94
C GLU A 58 4.24 2.78 15.91
N LEU A 59 4.09 3.08 14.61
CA LEU A 59 4.30 2.09 13.54
C LEU A 59 5.77 1.92 13.15
N PHE A 60 6.67 2.79 13.58
CA PHE A 60 8.09 2.66 13.24
C PHE A 60 8.68 1.38 13.84
N GLY A 61 9.15 0.49 12.96
CA GLY A 61 9.63 -0.84 13.38
C GLY A 61 8.53 -1.86 13.64
N ASN A 62 7.25 -1.52 13.43
CA ASN A 62 6.10 -2.41 13.64
C ASN A 62 5.29 -2.67 12.36
N ILE A 63 6.01 -2.86 11.25
CA ILE A 63 5.47 -3.27 9.96
C ILE A 63 6.06 -4.64 9.63
N VAL A 64 5.22 -5.66 9.49
CA VAL A 64 5.64 -7.05 9.29
C VAL A 64 5.12 -7.64 7.98
N PRO A 65 5.68 -8.74 7.47
CA PRO A 65 5.06 -9.47 6.35
C PRO A 65 3.69 -10.04 6.75
N VAL A 66 2.74 -10.07 5.81
CA VAL A 66 1.37 -10.59 6.03
C VAL A 66 1.33 -11.96 6.71
N ASP A 67 2.28 -12.85 6.39
CA ASP A 67 2.37 -14.21 6.90
C ASP A 67 2.47 -14.31 8.43
N GLN A 68 2.99 -13.26 9.08
CA GLN A 68 3.08 -13.23 10.54
C GLN A 68 1.74 -12.94 11.22
N CYS A 69 0.75 -12.44 10.47
CA CYS A 69 -0.49 -11.90 11.00
C CYS A 69 -1.76 -12.67 10.60
N ILE A 70 -1.72 -13.53 9.57
CA ILE A 70 -2.90 -14.23 9.01
C ILE A 70 -3.77 -14.89 10.08
N LYS A 71 -3.15 -15.51 11.10
CA LYS A 71 -3.85 -16.21 12.18
C LYS A 71 -4.78 -15.32 13.01
N PHE A 72 -4.64 -14.00 12.91
CA PHE A 72 -5.47 -13.01 13.59
C PHE A 72 -6.58 -12.43 12.70
N PHE A 73 -6.62 -12.78 11.42
CA PHE A 73 -7.59 -12.23 10.49
C PHE A 73 -9.00 -12.74 10.79
N LYS A 74 -9.97 -11.86 10.60
CA LYS A 74 -11.39 -12.16 10.82
C LYS A 74 -12.17 -11.83 9.56
N HIS A 75 -12.87 -12.82 9.02
CA HIS A 75 -13.71 -12.66 7.84
C HIS A 75 -14.73 -11.53 8.04
N GLY A 76 -14.84 -10.65 7.05
CA GLY A 76 -15.71 -9.47 7.03
C GLY A 76 -15.22 -8.30 7.89
N ALA A 77 -14.05 -8.39 8.55
CA ALA A 77 -13.49 -7.26 9.28
C ALA A 77 -13.15 -6.10 8.33
N VAL A 78 -13.20 -4.87 8.84
CA VAL A 78 -12.67 -3.70 8.11
C VAL A 78 -11.15 -3.74 8.19
N LEU A 79 -10.49 -3.61 7.04
CA LEU A 79 -9.05 -3.45 6.95
C LEU A 79 -8.76 -2.07 6.36
N GLU A 80 -8.27 -1.17 7.21
CA GLU A 80 -7.77 0.10 6.73
C GLU A 80 -6.38 -0.06 6.12
N VAL A 81 -6.19 0.50 4.92
CA VAL A 81 -4.99 0.27 4.12
C VAL A 81 -4.41 1.55 3.54
N ILE A 82 -3.12 1.51 3.25
CA ILE A 82 -2.50 2.36 2.21
C ILE A 82 -2.16 1.42 1.06
N MET A 83 -2.74 1.63 -0.13
CA MET A 83 -2.69 0.62 -1.20
C MET A 83 -2.50 1.26 -2.57
N ALA A 84 -1.46 0.83 -3.27
CA ALA A 84 -1.32 0.98 -4.70
C ALA A 84 -2.00 -0.22 -5.38
N GLY A 85 -3.02 0.00 -6.19
CA GLY A 85 -3.73 -1.09 -6.86
C GLY A 85 -4.46 -0.61 -8.12
N ARG A 86 -4.19 -1.27 -9.25
CA ARG A 86 -4.88 -1.01 -10.52
C ARG A 86 -4.93 -2.26 -11.38
N GLY A 87 -6.01 -2.32 -12.17
CA GLY A 87 -6.15 -3.26 -13.28
C GLY A 87 -5.99 -2.58 -14.64
N ALA A 88 -5.75 -3.40 -15.66
CA ALA A 88 -5.63 -2.98 -17.05
C ALA A 88 -6.11 -4.10 -17.99
N SER A 89 -6.48 -3.70 -19.21
CA SER A 89 -6.75 -4.62 -20.32
C SER A 89 -5.57 -4.64 -21.28
N THR A 90 -5.25 -5.82 -21.84
CA THR A 90 -4.28 -5.94 -22.92
C THR A 90 -4.72 -5.20 -24.19
N SER A 91 -6.03 -4.99 -24.38
CA SER A 91 -6.57 -4.15 -25.46
C SER A 91 -6.13 -2.69 -25.38
N ASP A 92 -5.74 -2.22 -24.19
CA ASP A 92 -5.32 -0.83 -23.95
C ASP A 92 -3.81 -0.65 -24.21
N GLY A 93 -3.15 -1.67 -24.77
CA GLY A 93 -1.71 -1.68 -25.02
C GLY A 93 -0.87 -1.92 -23.76
N THR A 94 -1.49 -2.29 -22.63
CA THR A 94 -0.77 -2.62 -21.40
C THR A 94 -0.43 -4.11 -21.37
N HIS A 95 0.85 -4.41 -21.17
CA HIS A 95 1.37 -5.77 -21.09
C HIS A 95 1.94 -6.12 -19.71
N ALA A 96 2.28 -5.11 -18.90
CA ALA A 96 2.62 -5.33 -17.49
C ALA A 96 2.15 -4.17 -16.60
N ILE A 97 1.95 -4.47 -15.33
CA ILE A 97 1.63 -3.50 -14.28
C ILE A 97 2.66 -3.67 -13.16
N ALA A 98 3.27 -2.58 -12.71
CA ALA A 98 4.05 -2.57 -11.47
C ALA A 98 3.34 -1.71 -10.43
N THR A 99 3.28 -2.18 -9.19
CA THR A 99 2.71 -1.45 -8.06
C THR A 99 3.71 -1.39 -6.91
N GLY A 100 3.67 -0.32 -6.12
CA GLY A 100 4.52 -0.21 -4.95
C GLY A 100 4.00 0.74 -3.89
N VAL A 101 4.43 0.50 -2.66
CA VAL A 101 4.23 1.40 -1.52
C VAL A 101 5.60 1.73 -0.93
N GLY A 102 5.88 3.02 -0.85
CA GLY A 102 7.09 3.55 -0.22
C GLY A 102 6.76 4.18 1.12
N ILE A 103 7.71 4.17 2.06
CA ILE A 103 7.56 4.78 3.39
C ILE A 103 8.79 5.64 3.71
N CYS A 104 8.55 6.83 4.25
CA CYS A 104 9.56 7.66 4.90
C CYS A 104 9.18 7.99 6.34
N TRP A 105 10.20 8.20 7.17
CA TRP A 105 10.06 8.59 8.57
C TRP A 105 10.76 9.92 8.80
N GLY A 106 10.10 10.81 9.54
CA GLY A 106 10.56 12.15 9.81
C GLY A 106 10.99 12.35 11.26
N GLN A 107 11.94 13.26 11.48
CA GLN A 107 12.33 13.70 12.81
C GLN A 107 12.24 15.22 12.97
N ASP A 108 12.07 15.66 14.21
CA ASP A 108 12.13 17.07 14.57
C ASP A 108 13.58 17.60 14.62
N LYS A 109 13.74 18.85 15.06
CA LYS A 109 15.07 19.50 15.18
C LYS A 109 15.97 18.89 16.26
N ASN A 110 15.39 18.16 17.20
CA ASN A 110 16.11 17.47 18.28
C ASN A 110 16.47 16.02 17.90
N GLY A 111 16.04 15.56 16.72
CA GLY A 111 16.21 14.18 16.28
C GLY A 111 15.15 13.23 16.82
N GLU A 112 14.06 13.73 17.40
CA GLU A 112 12.94 12.90 17.85
C GLU A 112 12.08 12.49 16.66
N LEU A 113 11.77 11.19 16.54
CA LEU A 113 10.83 10.66 15.56
C LEU A 113 9.43 11.25 15.77
N ILE A 114 8.89 11.91 14.75
CA ILE A 114 7.57 12.56 14.80
C ILE A 114 6.46 11.76 14.13
N GLY A 115 6.81 10.81 13.27
CA GLY A 115 5.88 10.05 12.44
C GLY A 115 6.43 9.83 11.04
N GLY A 116 5.60 9.34 10.14
CA GLY A 116 5.98 9.02 8.78
C GLY A 116 4.89 9.29 7.75
N TRP A 117 5.27 9.13 6.50
CA TRP A 117 4.38 9.23 5.35
C TRP A 117 4.63 8.06 4.42
N ALA A 118 3.59 7.70 3.68
CA ALA A 118 3.69 6.73 2.62
C ALA A 118 3.39 7.36 1.26
N ALA A 119 3.80 6.68 0.21
CA ALA A 119 3.44 7.03 -1.15
C ALA A 119 3.11 5.75 -1.92
N GLU A 120 2.11 5.84 -2.79
CA GLU A 120 1.67 4.78 -3.68
C GLU A 120 2.20 5.00 -5.10
N TYR A 121 2.57 3.91 -5.76
CA TYR A 121 3.08 3.91 -7.12
C TYR A 121 2.37 2.86 -7.96
N VAL A 122 1.97 3.26 -9.17
CA VAL A 122 1.42 2.39 -10.20
C VAL A 122 2.01 2.83 -11.54
N GLU A 123 2.54 1.88 -12.31
CA GLU A 123 2.97 2.11 -13.70
C GLU A 123 2.48 0.98 -14.61
N PHE A 124 2.09 1.37 -15.82
CA PHE A 124 1.66 0.47 -16.89
C PHE A 124 2.75 0.42 -17.95
N PHE A 125 3.14 -0.78 -18.35
CA PHE A 125 4.19 -1.00 -19.33
C PHE A 125 3.59 -1.58 -20.62
N PRO A 126 3.98 -1.07 -21.79
CA PRO A 126 3.58 -1.63 -23.09
C PRO A 126 4.38 -2.89 -23.47
N THR A 127 5.25 -3.37 -22.58
CA THR A 127 6.06 -4.57 -22.76
C THR A 127 6.04 -5.39 -21.49
N TRP A 128 6.39 -6.66 -21.60
CA TRP A 128 6.71 -7.44 -20.41
C TRP A 128 7.96 -6.90 -19.72
N ILE A 129 7.97 -7.01 -18.40
CA ILE A 129 9.08 -6.61 -17.55
C ILE A 129 9.50 -7.79 -16.65
N ASN A 130 10.62 -7.63 -15.96
CA ASN A 130 11.03 -8.52 -14.88
C ASN A 130 10.95 -7.77 -13.54
N ASP A 131 11.21 -8.50 -12.45
CA ASP A 131 11.16 -7.97 -11.09
C ASP A 131 12.14 -6.80 -10.88
N GLU A 132 13.34 -6.88 -11.46
CA GLU A 132 14.37 -5.84 -11.34
C GLU A 132 13.91 -4.51 -11.96
N ILE A 133 13.25 -4.54 -13.12
CA ILE A 133 12.67 -3.35 -13.76
C ILE A 133 11.55 -2.79 -12.90
N ALA A 134 10.63 -3.65 -12.42
CA ALA A 134 9.51 -3.24 -11.58
C ALA A 134 10.00 -2.57 -10.28
N GLU A 135 10.94 -3.20 -9.59
CA GLU A 135 11.55 -2.70 -8.36
C GLU A 135 12.30 -1.38 -8.60
N SER A 136 13.10 -1.30 -9.67
CA SER A 136 13.89 -0.11 -9.99
C SER A 136 13.01 1.10 -10.25
N HIS A 137 11.95 0.95 -11.05
CA HIS A 137 11.01 2.04 -11.32
C HIS A 137 10.24 2.44 -10.05
N ALA A 138 9.71 1.46 -9.31
CA ALA A 138 9.00 1.73 -8.05
C ALA A 138 9.89 2.51 -7.08
N LYS A 139 11.11 2.04 -6.82
CA LYS A 139 12.07 2.72 -5.94
C LYS A 139 12.41 4.11 -6.43
N MET A 140 12.65 4.31 -7.73
CA MET A 140 13.00 5.61 -8.29
C MET A 140 11.89 6.65 -8.06
N TRP A 141 10.64 6.31 -8.41
CA TRP A 141 9.51 7.23 -8.31
C TRP A 141 9.05 7.43 -6.86
N LEU A 142 9.00 6.37 -6.07
CA LEU A 142 8.67 6.46 -4.64
C LEU A 142 9.71 7.28 -3.90
N LYS A 143 11.02 7.09 -4.17
CA LYS A 143 12.07 7.92 -3.55
C LYS A 143 11.84 9.41 -3.82
N LYS A 144 11.51 9.76 -5.08
CA LYS A 144 11.25 11.15 -5.47
C LYS A 144 10.01 11.71 -4.75
N SER A 145 8.92 10.94 -4.70
CA SER A 145 7.68 11.32 -4.01
C SER A 145 7.88 11.49 -2.51
N LEU A 146 8.51 10.52 -1.85
CA LEU A 146 8.77 10.56 -0.40
C LEU A 146 9.73 11.69 -0.02
N GLN A 147 10.74 11.97 -0.85
CA GLN A 147 11.60 13.13 -0.63
C GLN A 147 10.81 14.44 -0.74
N HIS A 148 9.94 14.55 -1.74
CA HIS A 148 9.06 15.71 -1.88
C HIS A 148 8.15 15.91 -0.66
N GLU A 149 7.58 14.83 -0.09
CA GLU A 149 6.75 14.89 1.13
C GLU A 149 7.52 15.48 2.34
N LEU A 150 8.78 15.06 2.52
CA LEU A 150 9.66 15.56 3.58
C LEU A 150 10.03 17.03 3.37
N ASP A 151 10.45 17.38 2.14
CA ASP A 151 10.85 18.73 1.77
C ASP A 151 9.70 19.72 1.94
N LEU A 152 8.50 19.35 1.47
CA LEU A 152 7.28 20.15 1.57
C LEU A 152 6.93 20.49 3.02
N ARG A 153 7.22 19.58 3.96
CA ARG A 153 6.94 19.75 5.39
C ARG A 153 8.11 20.32 6.17
N SER A 154 9.26 20.56 5.53
CA SER A 154 10.50 20.96 6.19
C SER A 154 10.90 20.00 7.32
N VAL A 155 10.70 18.70 7.09
CA VAL A 155 10.98 17.62 8.06
C VAL A 155 12.26 16.91 7.65
N VAL A 156 13.13 16.62 8.61
CA VAL A 156 14.40 15.92 8.36
C VAL A 156 14.12 14.41 8.28
N LYS A 157 14.77 13.72 7.33
CA LYS A 157 14.69 12.25 7.21
C LYS A 157 15.29 11.58 8.44
N HIS A 158 14.54 10.70 9.10
CA HIS A 158 14.97 9.92 10.27
C HIS A 158 15.69 8.61 9.89
N SER A 159 15.19 7.86 8.90
CA SER A 159 15.73 6.54 8.52
C SER A 159 15.80 6.33 7.01
N GLU A 160 16.33 5.19 6.57
CA GLU A 160 16.21 4.76 5.17
C GLU A 160 14.75 4.59 4.76
N PHE A 161 14.49 4.87 3.48
CA PHE A 161 13.17 4.66 2.88
C PHE A 161 12.92 3.16 2.76
N GLN A 162 11.69 2.75 3.05
CA GLN A 162 11.24 1.37 2.90
C GLN A 162 10.40 1.28 1.65
N TYR A 163 10.53 0.18 0.90
CA TYR A 163 9.79 -0.03 -0.34
C TYR A 163 9.26 -1.45 -0.38
N PHE A 164 8.01 -1.56 -0.78
CA PHE A 164 7.38 -2.82 -1.14
C PHE A 164 6.89 -2.67 -2.58
N HIS A 165 7.12 -3.68 -3.41
CA HIS A 165 6.66 -3.67 -4.79
C HIS A 165 6.08 -5.02 -5.19
N ASN A 166 5.33 -5.01 -6.28
CA ASN A 166 4.77 -6.18 -6.92
C ASN A 166 4.61 -5.91 -8.42
N TYR A 167 4.51 -6.94 -9.24
CA TYR A 167 4.24 -6.77 -10.66
C TYR A 167 3.57 -7.99 -11.29
N ILE A 168 2.87 -7.76 -12.41
CA ILE A 168 2.31 -8.80 -13.26
C ILE A 168 2.67 -8.51 -14.73
N ASN A 169 3.06 -9.56 -15.46
CA ASN A 169 2.98 -9.57 -16.92
C ASN A 169 1.64 -10.19 -17.30
N ILE A 170 0.76 -9.42 -17.94
CA ILE A 170 -0.60 -9.85 -18.27
C ILE A 170 -0.53 -10.81 -19.45
N LYS A 171 -0.93 -12.07 -19.24
CA LYS A 171 -0.96 -13.11 -20.27
C LYS A 171 -2.37 -13.36 -20.80
N GLN A 172 -3.39 -13.07 -19.99
CA GLN A 172 -4.80 -13.14 -20.35
C GLN A 172 -5.32 -11.77 -20.85
N LYS A 173 -6.63 -11.61 -21.01
CA LYS A 173 -7.20 -10.31 -21.44
C LYS A 173 -7.03 -9.20 -20.40
N TYR A 174 -7.22 -9.52 -19.13
CA TYR A 174 -7.23 -8.56 -18.04
C TYR A 174 -6.20 -8.93 -16.97
N GLY A 175 -5.60 -7.93 -16.35
CA GLY A 175 -4.69 -8.11 -15.22
C GLY A 175 -4.93 -7.07 -14.13
N PHE A 176 -4.55 -7.40 -12.90
CA PHE A 176 -4.58 -6.54 -11.73
C PHE A 176 -3.31 -6.78 -10.92
N SER A 177 -2.70 -5.70 -10.42
CA SER A 177 -1.60 -5.76 -9.46
C SER A 177 -1.92 -4.83 -8.29
N LEU A 178 -1.60 -5.28 -7.08
CA LEU A 178 -1.66 -4.45 -5.89
C LEU A 178 -0.47 -4.69 -4.96
N THR A 179 -0.16 -3.63 -4.19
CA THR A 179 0.78 -3.59 -3.07
C THR A 179 0.15 -2.76 -1.97
N ALA A 180 0.10 -3.26 -0.74
CA ALA A 180 -0.63 -2.64 0.35
C ALA A 180 0.10 -2.71 1.69
N LEU A 181 -0.16 -1.72 2.53
CA LEU A 181 0.03 -1.76 3.98
C LEU A 181 -1.35 -1.89 4.63
N GLY A 182 -1.60 -2.96 5.37
CA GLY A 182 -2.84 -3.16 6.14
C GLY A 182 -2.63 -2.90 7.63
N PHE A 183 -3.54 -2.16 8.26
CA PHE A 183 -3.49 -1.84 9.68
C PHE A 183 -4.33 -2.82 10.52
N LEU A 184 -3.74 -3.37 11.58
CA LEU A 184 -4.38 -4.41 12.40
C LEU A 184 -4.74 -3.94 13.80
N ASN A 185 -3.79 -3.29 14.47
CA ASN A 185 -3.98 -2.83 15.85
C ASN A 185 -4.11 -1.32 15.86
N PHE A 186 -4.91 -0.80 16.80
CA PHE A 186 -5.16 0.62 16.97
C PHE A 186 -5.16 0.99 18.44
N GLU A 187 -4.71 2.20 18.72
CA GLU A 187 -4.91 2.90 19.99
C GLU A 187 -5.68 4.20 19.72
N ASN A 188 -6.10 4.88 20.78
CA ASN A 188 -6.77 6.17 20.71
C ASN A 188 -5.86 7.27 21.28
N ALA A 189 -5.76 8.39 20.57
CA ALA A 189 -5.15 9.59 21.11
C ALA A 189 -5.98 10.13 22.29
N ASP A 190 -5.38 11.06 23.05
CA ASP A 190 -6.10 11.78 24.10
C ASP A 190 -7.32 12.52 23.52
N PRO A 191 -8.47 12.50 24.21
CA PRO A 191 -9.65 13.24 23.77
C PRO A 191 -9.37 14.74 23.78
N ALA A 192 -9.70 15.41 22.67
CA ALA A 192 -9.54 16.86 22.58
C ALA A 192 -10.49 17.58 23.55
N THR A 193 -9.94 18.47 24.39
CA THR A 193 -10.72 19.36 25.25
C THR A 193 -10.58 20.80 24.78
N ILE A 194 -11.66 21.37 24.27
CA ILE A 194 -11.73 22.79 23.91
C ILE A 194 -12.41 23.51 25.08
N LYS A 195 -11.75 24.54 25.62
CA LYS A 195 -12.33 25.42 26.65
C LYS A 195 -12.97 26.63 25.99
#